data_AF-A0A8T4N8H4-F1
#
_entry.id   AF-A0A8T4N8H4-F1
#
_cell.length_a   1.000
_cell.length_b   1.000
_cell.length_c   1.000
_cell.angle_alpha   90.00
_cell.angle_beta   90.00
_cell.angle_gamma   90.00
#
_symmetry.space_group_name_H-M   'P 1'
#
loop_
_entity.id
_entity.type
_entity.pdbx_description
1 polymer ?
#
loop_
_entity_poly.entity_id
_entity_poly.type
_entity_poly.pdbx_seq_one_letter_code
_entity_poly.pdbx_strand_id
1 'polypeptide(L)'
;MEEMNFGLPTMSVIEEGDEVLVRVKISGISEKDIELEVHEDSLKVDISRKFEKEKRNKDFFEKEWESSSFSGEVSLPCKVIPMLPRHSYDGKVLEVRLRKSEDCV
;
A
#
# COMPACT_ATOMS: atom_id res chain seq x y z
N MET A 1 16.37 -13.55 -15.17
CA MET A 1 15.89 -12.23 -14.71
C MET A 1 14.72 -12.52 -13.81
N GLU A 2 14.86 -12.26 -12.52
CA GLU A 2 13.68 -12.30 -11.64
C GLU A 2 13.02 -10.96 -11.86
N GLU A 3 12.02 -10.93 -12.75
CA GLU A 3 11.11 -9.80 -12.84
C GLU A 3 10.65 -9.52 -11.42
N MET A 4 11.11 -8.41 -10.83
CA MET A 4 10.60 -7.94 -9.55
C MET A 4 9.20 -7.37 -9.79
N ASN A 5 8.30 -8.25 -10.17
CA ASN A 5 6.87 -8.04 -10.12
C ASN A 5 6.53 -7.99 -8.63
N PHE A 6 6.54 -6.79 -8.07
CA PHE A 6 5.66 -6.50 -6.95
C PHE A 6 4.26 -6.78 -7.44
N GLY A 7 3.82 -8.04 -7.32
CA GLY A 7 2.59 -8.52 -7.93
C GLY A 7 1.48 -7.53 -7.64
N LEU A 8 0.69 -7.20 -8.66
CA LEU A 8 -0.35 -6.16 -8.59
C LEU A 8 -1.06 -6.25 -7.23
N PRO A 9 -0.95 -5.20 -6.39
CA PRO A 9 -1.47 -5.29 -5.05
C PRO A 9 -2.98 -5.50 -5.12
N THR A 10 -3.45 -6.48 -4.36
CA THR A 10 -4.87 -6.78 -4.29
C THR A 10 -5.44 -6.06 -3.09
N MET A 11 -6.49 -5.27 -3.32
CA MET A 11 -7.21 -4.56 -2.27
C MET A 11 -8.52 -5.27 -1.96
N SER A 12 -8.90 -5.28 -0.69
CA SER A 12 -10.20 -5.78 -0.24
C SER A 12 -10.71 -4.90 0.88
N VAL A 13 -12.00 -4.61 0.86
CA VAL A 13 -12.67 -3.77 1.86
C VAL A 13 -13.68 -4.62 2.60
N ILE A 14 -13.66 -4.53 3.93
CA ILE A 14 -14.51 -5.30 4.83
C ILE A 14 -15.10 -4.31 5.82
N GLU A 15 -16.41 -4.38 6.04
CA GLU A 15 -17.06 -3.64 7.10
C GLU A 15 -17.10 -4.46 8.39
N GLU A 16 -16.60 -3.91 9.49
CA GLU A 16 -16.57 -4.55 10.80
C GLU A 16 -17.14 -3.61 11.86
N GLY A 17 -18.43 -3.72 12.14
CA GLY A 17 -19.10 -2.89 13.15
C GLY A 17 -18.96 -1.40 12.86
N ASP A 18 -18.22 -0.71 13.73
CA ASP A 18 -17.94 0.74 13.69
C ASP A 18 -16.70 1.11 12.84
N GLU A 19 -16.01 0.12 12.27
CA GLU A 19 -14.80 0.32 11.48
C GLU A 19 -14.94 -0.27 10.06
N VAL A 20 -14.16 0.28 9.14
CA VAL A 20 -13.90 -0.27 7.81
C VAL A 20 -12.45 -0.77 7.80
N LEU A 21 -12.27 -2.05 7.50
CA LEU A 21 -10.98 -2.70 7.35
C LEU A 21 -10.63 -2.81 5.88
N VAL A 22 -9.57 -2.12 5.46
CA VAL A 22 -8.98 -2.25 4.12
C VAL A 22 -7.73 -3.12 4.22
N ARG A 23 -7.68 -4.18 3.41
CA ARG A 23 -6.53 -5.08 3.30
C ARG A 23 -5.86 -4.91 1.95
N VAL A 24 -4.56 -4.62 1.96
CA VAL A 24 -3.74 -4.51 0.75
C VAL A 24 -2.68 -5.60 0.79
N LYS A 25 -2.80 -6.59 -0.10
CA LYS A 25 -1.82 -7.66 -0.24
C LYS A 25 -0.66 -7.17 -1.11
N ILE A 26 0.48 -6.88 -0.50
CA ILE A 26 1.71 -6.49 -1.18
C ILE A 26 2.95 -7.04 -0.45
N SER A 27 3.84 -7.70 -1.21
CA SER A 27 5.02 -8.38 -0.67
C SER A 27 6.30 -7.71 -1.17
N GLY A 28 7.30 -7.61 -0.29
CA GLY A 28 8.66 -7.17 -0.64
C GLY A 28 8.94 -5.67 -0.44
N ILE A 29 7.95 -4.90 0.05
CA ILE A 29 8.13 -3.48 0.37
C ILE A 29 8.32 -3.34 1.88
N SER A 30 8.79 -2.18 2.32
CA SER A 30 8.80 -1.84 3.74
C SER A 30 7.58 -0.97 4.06
N GLU A 31 7.13 -0.95 5.31
CA GLU A 31 6.04 -0.07 5.75
C GLU A 31 6.33 1.42 5.46
N LYS A 32 7.59 1.85 5.61
CA LYS A 32 8.05 3.21 5.28
C LYS A 32 7.93 3.60 3.80
N ASP A 33 7.79 2.61 2.91
CA ASP A 33 7.65 2.83 1.47
C ASP A 33 6.16 2.98 1.07
N ILE A 34 5.24 2.93 2.06
CA ILE A 34 3.79 3.05 1.92
C ILE A 34 3.34 4.42 2.44
N GLU A 35 2.59 5.13 1.63
CA GLU A 35 1.88 6.34 2.00
C GLU A 35 0.38 6.08 1.90
N LEU A 36 -0.35 6.47 2.96
CA LEU A 36 -1.80 6.30 3.06
C LEU A 36 -2.45 7.67 3.15
N GLU A 37 -3.39 7.93 2.25
CA GLU A 37 -4.19 9.14 2.25
C GLU A 37 -5.67 8.74 2.42
N VAL A 38 -6.26 9.18 3.53
CA VAL A 38 -7.65 8.87 3.89
C VAL A 38 -8.52 10.04 3.49
N HIS A 39 -9.47 9.77 2.60
CA HIS A 39 -10.55 10.68 2.25
C HIS A 39 -11.84 10.25 2.95
N GLU A 40 -12.88 11.08 2.87
CA GLU A 40 -14.17 10.77 3.50
C GLU A 40 -14.80 9.50 2.91
N ASP A 41 -14.65 9.27 1.60
CA ASP A 41 -15.27 8.18 0.85
C ASP A 41 -14.26 7.22 0.17
N SER A 42 -12.96 7.48 0.24
CA SER A 42 -11.93 6.66 -0.37
C SER A 42 -10.68 6.51 0.49
N LEU A 43 -9.94 5.43 0.26
CA LEU A 43 -8.57 5.27 0.76
C LEU A 43 -7.62 5.17 -0.43
N LYS A 44 -6.66 6.08 -0.48
CA LYS A 44 -5.59 6.08 -1.47
C LYS A 44 -4.31 5.51 -0.85
N VAL A 45 -3.69 4.61 -1.59
CA VAL A 45 -2.51 3.84 -1.20
C VAL A 45 -1.44 4.06 -2.25
N ASP A 46 -0.43 4.83 -1.89
CA ASP A 46 0.74 5.10 -2.73
C ASP A 46 1.93 4.31 -2.19
N ILE A 47 2.62 3.62 -3.07
CA ILE A 47 3.74 2.75 -2.72
C ILE A 47 4.87 3.10 -3.66
N SER A 48 6.01 3.54 -3.12
CA SER A 48 7.16 3.91 -3.94
C SER A 48 8.42 3.23 -3.43
N ARG A 49 9.03 2.40 -4.27
CA ARG A 49 10.29 1.73 -3.96
C ARG A 49 11.35 2.09 -4.99
N LYS A 50 12.47 2.63 -4.52
CA LYS A 50 13.69 2.82 -5.31
C LYS A 50 14.65 1.69 -5.00
N PHE A 51 15.04 0.93 -6.02
CA PHE A 51 15.98 -0.17 -5.92
C PHE A 51 17.23 0.15 -6.75
N GLU A 52 18.38 0.21 -6.09
CA GLU A 52 19.68 0.41 -6.73
C GLU A 52 20.42 -0.94 -6.71
N LYS A 53 20.59 -1.57 -7.87
CA LYS A 53 21.30 -2.85 -7.98
C LYS A 53 22.67 -2.59 -8.58
N GLU A 54 23.71 -2.62 -7.74
CA GLU A 54 25.11 -2.56 -8.19
C GLU A 54 25.65 -3.99 -8.34
N LYS A 55 25.90 -4.43 -9.59
CA LYS A 55 26.63 -5.67 -9.85
C LYS A 55 28.07 -5.32 -10.25
N ARG A 56 29.03 -5.66 -9.38
CA ARG A 56 30.46 -5.50 -9.66
C ARG A 56 31.06 -6.85 -10.05
N ASN A 57 31.31 -7.04 -11.35
CA ASN A 57 32.12 -8.14 -11.88
C ASN A 57 33.34 -7.57 -12.65
N LYS A 58 34.39 -8.39 -12.81
CA LYS A 58 35.71 -7.96 -13.31
C LYS A 58 35.73 -7.33 -14.70
N ASP A 59 34.68 -7.50 -15.51
CA ASP A 59 34.69 -7.13 -16.93
C ASP A 59 33.56 -6.17 -17.35
N PHE A 60 32.56 -5.89 -16.50
CA PHE A 60 31.45 -4.97 -16.82
C PHE A 60 30.91 -4.25 -15.56
N PHE A 61 30.54 -2.98 -15.71
CA PHE A 61 29.83 -2.17 -14.70
C PHE A 61 28.39 -1.95 -15.16
N GLU A 62 27.46 -2.68 -14.57
CA GLU A 62 26.01 -2.44 -14.75
C GLU A 62 25.43 -1.86 -13.46
N LYS A 63 24.89 -0.65 -13.57
CA LYS A 63 24.11 0.01 -12.53
C LYS A 63 22.68 0.14 -13.06
N GLU A 64 21.82 -0.76 -12.62
CA GLU A 64 20.39 -0.67 -12.91
C GLU A 64 19.73 0.09 -11.75
N TRP A 65 19.09 1.21 -12.08
CA TRP A 65 18.17 1.89 -11.19
C TRP A 65 16.76 1.46 -11.58
N GLU A 66 16.13 0.60 -10.78
CA GLU A 66 14.72 0.27 -10.94
C GLU A 66 13.91 1.06 -9.91
N SER A 67 13.01 1.91 -10.39
CA SER A 67 12.05 2.63 -9.57
C SER A 67 10.67 2.09 -9.88
N SER A 68 10.06 1.41 -8.93
CA SER A 68 8.69 0.89 -9.05
C SER A 68 7.78 1.70 -8.14
N SER A 69 6.69 2.21 -8.69
CA SER A 69 5.65 2.89 -7.94
C SER A 69 4.30 2.29 -8.27
N PHE A 70 3.46 2.18 -7.26
CA PHE A 70 2.06 1.81 -7.39
C PHE A 70 1.21 2.87 -6.70
N SER A 71 0.12 3.27 -7.34
CA SER A 71 -0.90 4.15 -6.76
C SER A 71 -2.25 3.50 -7.03
N GLY A 72 -2.98 3.22 -5.97
CA GLY A 72 -4.31 2.63 -6.04
C GLY A 72 -5.24 3.32 -5.08
N GLU A 73 -6.49 3.46 -5.49
CA GLU A 73 -7.55 4.03 -4.69
C GLU A 73 -8.67 3.00 -4.56
N VAL A 74 -9.24 2.90 -3.37
CA VAL A 74 -10.41 2.07 -3.12
C VAL A 74 -11.51 2.90 -2.49
N SER A 75 -12.69 2.83 -3.10
CA SER A 75 -13.89 3.45 -2.53
C SER A 75 -14.33 2.69 -1.29
N LEU A 76 -14.68 3.44 -0.25
CA LEU A 76 -15.18 2.91 1.01
C LEU A 76 -16.70 2.73 0.90
N PRO A 77 -17.26 1.69 1.54
CA PRO A 77 -18.69 1.42 1.50
C PRO A 77 -19.52 2.52 2.19
N CYS A 78 -18.91 3.29 3.09
CA CYS A 78 -19.53 4.44 3.73
C CYS A 78 -18.48 5.48 4.15
N LYS A 79 -18.96 6.64 4.61
CA LYS A 79 -18.08 7.72 5.04
C LYS A 79 -17.29 7.34 6.29
N VAL A 80 -16.00 7.64 6.29
CA VAL A 80 -15.09 7.45 7.43
C VAL A 80 -14.60 8.79 7.96
N ILE A 81 -14.01 8.77 9.15
CA ILE A 81 -13.35 9.94 9.73
C ILE A 81 -11.97 10.08 9.06
N PRO A 82 -11.68 11.17 8.33
CA PRO A 82 -10.41 11.40 7.65
C PRO A 82 -9.31 11.82 8.64
N MET A 83 -8.95 10.91 9.53
CA MET A 83 -7.87 11.06 10.51
C MET A 83 -6.79 10.01 10.25
N LEU A 84 -5.67 10.13 10.98
CA LEU A 84 -4.57 9.16 10.94
C LEU A 84 -5.09 7.74 11.16
N PRO A 85 -5.03 6.86 10.14
CA PRO A 85 -5.61 5.54 10.21
C PRO A 85 -4.74 4.63 11.07
N ARG A 86 -5.37 3.69 11.77
CA ARG A 86 -4.64 2.61 12.44
C ARG A 86 -4.25 1.58 11.38
N HIS A 87 -2.96 1.31 11.24
CA HIS A 87 -2.50 0.30 10.29
C HIS A 87 -1.47 -0.65 10.89
N SER A 88 -1.32 -1.81 10.27
CA SER A 88 -0.32 -2.82 10.60
C SER A 88 0.14 -3.52 9.34
N TYR A 89 1.45 -3.73 9.20
CA TYR A 89 2.04 -4.44 8.07
C TYR A 89 2.88 -5.64 8.54
N ASP A 90 2.53 -6.84 8.06
CA ASP A 90 3.24 -8.10 8.39
C ASP A 90 4.30 -8.48 7.33
N GLY A 91 4.65 -7.59 6.40
CA GLY A 91 5.59 -7.90 5.30
C GLY A 91 4.94 -8.52 4.05
N LYS A 92 3.64 -8.82 4.11
CA LYS A 92 2.85 -9.34 2.97
C LYS A 92 1.47 -8.71 2.84
N VAL A 93 0.86 -8.32 3.95
CA VAL A 93 -0.48 -7.74 3.98
C VAL A 93 -0.43 -6.51 4.87
N LEU A 94 -0.91 -5.39 4.32
CA LEU A 94 -1.19 -4.16 5.04
C LEU A 94 -2.66 -4.18 5.43
N GLU A 95 -2.94 -4.03 6.72
CA GLU A 95 -4.27 -3.87 7.26
C GLU A 95 -4.44 -2.41 7.69
N VAL A 96 -5.45 -1.73 7.18
CA VAL A 96 -5.77 -0.33 7.49
C VAL A 96 -7.19 -0.29 8.07
N ARG A 97 -7.33 0.24 9.28
CA ARG A 97 -8.61 0.39 9.98
C ARG A 97 -9.01 1.85 10.02
N LEU A 98 -10.19 2.12 9.49
CA LEU A 98 -10.80 3.43 9.38
C LEU A 98 -12.07 3.44 10.22
N ARG A 99 -12.23 4.43 11.10
CA ARG A 99 -13.48 4.57 11.86
C ARG A 99 -14.56 5.15 10.97
N LYS A 100 -15.75 4.56 11.04
CA LYS A 100 -16.94 5.09 10.37
C LYS A 100 -17.28 6.47 10.93
N SER A 101 -17.76 7.34 10.06
CA SER A 101 -18.30 8.64 10.44
C SER A 101 -19.75 8.48 10.91
N GLU A 102 -20.28 9.48 11.62
CA GLU A 102 -21.70 9.55 12.00
C GLU A 102 -22.62 9.59 10.77
N ASP A 103 -22.10 10.02 9.62
CA ASP A 103 -22.76 10.02 8.31
C ASP A 103 -22.78 8.64 7.61
N CYS A 104 -22.17 7.59 8.20
CA CYS A 104 -22.22 6.22 7.66
C CYS A 104 -23.61 5.61 7.96
N VAL A 105 -24.56 5.83 7.04
CA VAL A 105 -25.94 5.31 7.06
C VAL A 105 -26.08 3.94 6.43
#